data_AF-A0A7M4A8K1-F1
#
_entry.id   AF-A0A7M4A8K1-F1
#
_cell.length_a   1.000
_cell.length_b   1.000
_cell.length_c   1.000
_cell.angle_alpha   90.00
_cell.angle_beta   90.00
_cell.angle_gamma   90.00
#
_symmetry.space_group_name_H-M   'P 1'
#
loop_
_entity.id
_entity.type
_entity.pdbx_description
1 polymer ?
#
loop_
_entity_poly.entity_id
_entity_poly.type
_entity_poly.pdbx_seq_one_letter_code
_entity_poly.pdbx_strand_id
1 'polypeptide(L)'
;MGRLLAAGSKDLIDEVVDALAELNALHIIEYDGTDEGFNLGTPKEEAEEVGKRLSKLRSAASLVDVSGPKKPVSAKKVRSELENNLSKAVEYLLEKSTRLDSVENSLSSLEEEAAVLELISSIDLDVELLSGYSELSSFVGTVNDLEMAKEITSNSLFFSGVSKKTKVIAVFVKN
;
A
#
# COMPACT_ATOMS: atom_id res chain seq x y z
N MET A 1 39.31 -13.12 5.59
CA MET A 1 38.56 -13.16 4.31
C MET A 1 39.47 -12.61 3.23
N GLY A 2 39.80 -13.42 2.22
CA GLY A 2 40.59 -12.97 1.08
C GLY A 2 39.66 -12.55 -0.06
N ARG A 3 39.97 -11.44 -0.75
CA ARG A 3 39.34 -11.11 -2.03
C ARG A 3 40.03 -11.94 -3.11
N LEU A 4 39.25 -12.57 -3.98
CA LEU A 4 39.76 -13.34 -5.10
C LEU A 4 39.37 -12.63 -6.39
N LEU A 5 40.36 -12.37 -7.25
CA LEU A 5 40.17 -11.86 -8.60
C LEU A 5 40.47 -13.02 -9.56
N ALA A 6 39.53 -13.32 -10.45
CA ALA A 6 39.65 -14.38 -11.44
C ALA A 6 39.44 -13.81 -12.84
N ALA A 7 40.18 -14.33 -13.81
CA ALA A 7 40.05 -14.00 -15.23
C ALA A 7 39.98 -15.29 -16.04
N GLY A 8 39.19 -15.29 -17.12
CA GLY A 8 38.96 -16.48 -17.94
C GLY A 8 38.22 -16.15 -19.23
N SER A 9 37.92 -17.20 -20.02
CA SER A 9 37.13 -17.05 -21.23
C SER A 9 35.70 -16.64 -20.89
N LYS A 10 35.13 -15.69 -21.66
CA LYS A 10 33.75 -15.26 -21.52
C LYS A 10 32.77 -16.42 -21.72
N ASP A 11 33.10 -17.36 -22.61
CA ASP A 11 32.23 -18.48 -22.97
C ASP A 11 32.09 -19.52 -21.83
N LEU A 12 33.01 -19.51 -20.85
CA LEU A 12 33.02 -20.44 -19.73
C LEU A 12 32.48 -19.83 -18.43
N ILE A 13 31.98 -18.59 -18.45
CA ILE A 13 31.51 -17.89 -17.25
C ILE A 13 30.40 -18.68 -16.55
N ASP A 14 29.47 -19.27 -17.30
CA ASP A 14 28.34 -20.02 -16.73
C ASP A 14 28.81 -21.25 -15.96
N GLU A 15 29.66 -22.07 -16.58
CA GLU A 15 30.22 -23.28 -15.96
C GLU A 15 30.99 -22.94 -14.69
N VAL A 16 31.73 -21.83 -14.70
CA VAL A 16 32.47 -21.36 -13.53
C VAL A 16 31.52 -20.89 -12.44
N VAL A 17 30.50 -20.09 -12.76
CA VAL A 17 29.51 -19.63 -11.77
C VAL A 17 28.75 -20.81 -11.16
N ASP A 18 28.36 -21.79 -11.97
CA ASP A 18 27.68 -23.00 -11.50
C ASP A 18 28.57 -23.82 -10.56
N ALA A 19 29.82 -24.08 -10.94
CA ALA A 19 30.77 -24.80 -10.08
C ALA A 19 31.02 -24.07 -8.76
N LEU A 20 31.15 -22.74 -8.79
CA LEU A 20 31.34 -21.91 -7.60
C LEU A 20 30.10 -21.89 -6.70
N ALA A 21 28.90 -21.86 -7.30
CA ALA A 21 27.64 -21.94 -6.59
C ALA A 21 27.44 -23.32 -5.92
N GLU A 22 27.82 -24.41 -6.59
CA GLU A 22 27.78 -25.76 -6.02
C GLU A 22 28.72 -25.93 -4.82
N LEU A 23 29.92 -25.35 -4.90
CA LEU A 23 30.90 -25.37 -3.82
C LEU A 23 30.46 -24.54 -2.60
N ASN A 24 29.53 -23.61 -2.78
CA ASN A 24 29.01 -22.71 -1.74
C ASN A 24 30.12 -22.03 -0.90
N ALA A 25 31.26 -21.75 -1.54
CA ALA A 25 32.49 -21.32 -0.88
C ALA A 25 32.78 -19.81 -1.03
N LEU A 26 31.94 -19.09 -1.78
CA LEU A 26 32.15 -17.70 -2.13
C LEU A 26 30.95 -16.83 -1.77
N HIS A 27 31.25 -15.61 -1.34
CA HIS A 27 30.27 -14.54 -1.19
C HIS A 27 30.50 -13.52 -2.32
N ILE A 28 29.51 -13.35 -3.19
CA ILE A 28 29.58 -12.41 -4.31
C ILE A 28 29.31 -11.00 -3.75
N ILE A 29 30.16 -10.05 -4.13
CA ILE A 29 30.01 -8.63 -3.79
C ILE A 29 29.67 -7.90 -5.08
N GLU A 30 28.81 -6.89 -4.99
CA GLU A 30 28.52 -6.02 -6.12
C GLU A 30 29.79 -5.27 -6.55
N TYR A 31 30.01 -5.21 -7.87
CA TYR A 31 31.09 -4.45 -8.44
C TYR A 31 30.70 -2.96 -8.42
N ASP A 32 31.54 -2.14 -7.79
CA ASP A 32 31.33 -0.71 -7.56
C ASP A 32 31.80 0.18 -8.74
N GLY A 33 32.39 -0.43 -9.78
CA GLY A 33 32.80 0.30 -10.99
C GLY A 33 34.11 1.05 -10.86
N THR A 34 34.89 0.83 -9.79
CA THR A 34 36.08 1.64 -9.51
C THR A 34 37.33 1.22 -10.29
N ASP A 35 37.35 0.03 -10.90
CA ASP A 35 38.55 -0.47 -11.57
C ASP A 35 38.65 0.05 -13.01
N GLU A 36 39.68 0.87 -13.28
CA GLU A 36 39.94 1.42 -14.61
C GLU A 36 40.12 0.32 -15.66
N GLY A 37 39.41 0.45 -16.79
CA GLY A 37 39.44 -0.51 -17.89
C GLY A 37 38.47 -1.69 -17.73
N PHE A 38 37.76 -1.80 -16.60
CA PHE A 38 36.74 -2.82 -16.37
C PHE A 38 35.33 -2.22 -16.35
N ASN A 39 34.44 -2.79 -17.17
CA ASN A 39 33.03 -2.45 -17.19
C ASN A 39 32.19 -3.67 -16.84
N LEU A 40 31.04 -3.45 -16.19
CA LEU A 40 30.07 -4.51 -15.95
C LEU A 40 29.51 -5.01 -17.29
N GLY A 41 29.49 -6.33 -17.47
CA GLY A 41 28.87 -6.94 -18.65
C GLY A 41 27.34 -6.89 -18.60
N THR A 42 26.70 -7.16 -19.73
CA THR A 42 25.25 -7.35 -19.77
C THR A 42 24.90 -8.72 -19.18
N PRO A 43 23.98 -8.80 -18.20
CA PRO A 43 23.44 -10.07 -17.74
C PRO A 43 22.76 -10.83 -18.87
N LYS A 44 22.58 -12.14 -18.70
CA LYS A 44 21.75 -12.92 -19.60
C LYS A 44 20.27 -12.61 -19.43
N GLU A 45 19.48 -12.90 -20.47
CA GLU A 45 18.02 -12.74 -20.42
C GLU A 45 17.38 -13.56 -19.29
N GLU A 46 17.89 -14.76 -18.98
CA GLU A 46 17.34 -15.58 -17.90
C GLU A 46 17.51 -14.92 -16.51
N ALA A 47 18.53 -14.07 -16.34
CA ALA A 47 18.76 -13.34 -15.10
C ALA A 47 17.62 -12.37 -14.79
N GLU A 48 17.00 -11.78 -15.81
CA GLU A 48 15.85 -10.90 -15.63
C GLU A 48 14.63 -11.67 -15.12
N GLU A 49 14.36 -12.86 -15.66
CA GLU A 49 13.25 -13.70 -15.22
C GLU A 49 13.44 -14.15 -13.76
N VAL A 50 14.65 -14.60 -13.41
CA VAL A 50 15.00 -15.00 -12.05
C VAL A 50 14.90 -13.80 -11.10
N GLY A 51 15.39 -12.63 -11.51
CA GLY A 51 15.30 -11.40 -10.74
C GLY A 51 13.87 -10.98 -10.44
N LYS A 52 12.98 -11.02 -11.43
CA LYS A 52 11.55 -10.74 -11.26
C LYS A 52 10.90 -11.73 -10.29
N ARG A 53 11.16 -13.03 -10.44
CA ARG A 53 10.63 -14.07 -9.52
C ARG A 53 11.13 -13.86 -8.10
N LEU A 54 12.42 -13.57 -7.91
CA LEU A 54 13.02 -13.33 -6.60
C LEU A 54 12.42 -12.09 -5.92
N SER A 55 12.23 -11.01 -6.67
CA SER A 55 11.60 -9.78 -6.17
C SER A 55 10.16 -10.07 -5.70
N LYS A 56 9.37 -10.77 -6.52
CA LYS A 56 7.99 -11.18 -6.16
C LYS A 56 7.96 -12.00 -4.86
N LEU A 57 8.87 -12.95 -4.71
CA LEU A 57 8.98 -13.78 -3.50
C LEU A 57 9.38 -12.95 -2.28
N ARG A 58 10.30 -11.99 -2.42
CA ARG A 58 10.69 -11.08 -1.33
C ARG A 58 9.54 -10.19 -0.90
N SER A 59 8.77 -9.64 -1.83
CA SER A 59 7.59 -8.83 -1.52
C SER A 59 6.53 -9.63 -0.77
N ALA A 60 6.28 -10.87 -1.19
CA ALA A 60 5.39 -11.76 -0.45
C ALA A 60 5.94 -12.10 0.93
N ALA A 61 7.25 -12.39 1.04
CA ALA A 61 7.92 -12.66 2.31
C ALA A 61 7.97 -11.44 3.24
N SER A 62 7.90 -10.20 2.75
CA SER A 62 7.79 -9.02 3.62
C SER A 62 6.39 -8.81 4.19
N LEU A 63 5.36 -9.35 3.53
CA LEU A 63 3.98 -9.26 4.01
C LEU A 63 3.71 -10.24 5.16
N VAL A 64 4.42 -11.37 5.18
CA VAL A 64 4.34 -12.36 6.24
C VAL A 64 5.58 -12.27 7.12
N ASP A 65 5.42 -12.09 8.43
CA ASP A 65 6.56 -12.02 9.36
C ASP A 65 7.16 -13.43 9.58
N VAL A 66 7.91 -13.92 8.59
CA VAL A 66 8.46 -15.28 8.58
C VAL A 66 9.95 -15.24 8.93
N SER A 67 10.29 -15.87 10.06
CA SER A 67 11.68 -16.19 10.37
C SER A 67 12.21 -17.27 9.41
N GLY A 68 13.43 -17.11 8.93
CA GLY A 68 14.09 -18.09 8.05
C GLY A 68 14.11 -19.52 8.62
N PRO A 69 14.37 -20.53 7.78
CA PRO A 69 14.25 -21.93 8.18
C PRO A 69 15.25 -22.29 9.29
N LYS A 70 14.77 -22.98 10.33
CA LYS A 70 15.60 -23.43 11.47
C LYS A 70 16.70 -24.43 11.08
N LYS A 71 16.57 -25.06 9.91
CA LYS A 71 17.54 -26.01 9.36
C LYS A 71 17.76 -25.71 7.88
N PRO A 72 18.97 -25.98 7.34
CA PRO A 72 19.23 -25.84 5.92
C PRO A 72 18.25 -26.69 5.12
N VAL A 73 17.63 -26.08 4.09
CA VAL A 73 16.75 -26.78 3.15
C VAL A 73 17.56 -27.16 1.92
N SER A 74 17.39 -28.39 1.43
CA SER A 74 18.12 -28.83 0.24
C SER A 74 17.70 -28.05 -1.01
N ALA A 75 18.66 -27.71 -1.87
CA ALA A 75 18.39 -26.99 -3.12
C ALA A 75 17.34 -27.70 -3.99
N LYS A 76 17.37 -29.03 -4.03
CA LYS A 76 16.37 -29.83 -4.77
C LYS A 76 14.95 -29.60 -4.26
N LYS A 77 14.76 -29.55 -2.93
CA LYS A 77 13.45 -29.29 -2.33
C LYS A 77 12.99 -27.86 -2.61
N VAL A 78 13.90 -26.88 -2.52
CA VAL A 78 13.57 -25.48 -2.85
C VAL A 78 13.14 -25.35 -4.31
N ARG A 79 13.89 -25.93 -5.26
CA ARG A 79 13.55 -25.93 -6.68
C ARG A 79 12.19 -26.57 -6.95
N SER A 80 11.89 -27.73 -6.34
CA SER A 80 10.59 -28.38 -6.52
C SER A 80 9.42 -27.56 -5.97
N GLU A 81 9.62 -26.84 -4.86
CA GLU A 81 8.56 -25.98 -4.30
C GLU A 81 8.35 -24.72 -5.13
N LEU A 82 9.43 -24.12 -5.64
CA LEU A 82 9.40 -22.96 -6.54
C LEU A 82 8.59 -23.24 -7.81
N GLU A 83 8.73 -24.44 -8.39
CA GLU A 83 7.99 -24.84 -9.60
C GLU A 83 6.52 -25.17 -9.33
N ASN A 84 6.16 -25.53 -8.09
CA ASN A 84 4.83 -26.05 -7.76
C ASN A 84 4.06 -25.13 -6.83
N ASN A 85 4.02 -25.47 -5.54
CA ASN A 85 3.06 -24.94 -4.58
C ASN A 85 3.39 -23.50 -4.16
N LEU A 86 4.68 -23.17 -4.06
CA LEU A 86 5.10 -21.88 -3.54
C LEU A 86 4.67 -20.73 -4.47
N SER A 87 4.81 -20.90 -5.78
CA SER A 87 4.41 -19.88 -6.75
C SER A 87 2.91 -19.54 -6.66
N LYS A 88 2.05 -20.57 -6.54
CA LYS A 88 0.60 -20.38 -6.35
C LYS A 88 0.26 -19.74 -5.01
N ALA A 89 0.93 -20.15 -3.94
CA ALA A 89 0.72 -19.57 -2.61
C ALA A 89 1.11 -18.09 -2.56
N VAL A 90 2.21 -17.73 -3.23
CA VAL A 90 2.69 -16.34 -3.34
C VAL A 90 1.72 -15.48 -4.13
N GLU A 91 1.20 -15.99 -5.26
CA GLU A 91 0.18 -15.30 -6.04
C GLU A 91 -1.09 -15.06 -5.24
N TYR A 92 -1.57 -16.10 -4.56
CA TYR A 92 -2.74 -16.01 -3.70
C TYR A 92 -2.55 -15.00 -2.57
N LEU A 93 -1.39 -15.00 -1.91
CA LEU A 93 -1.06 -14.05 -0.86
C LEU A 93 -1.07 -12.61 -1.37
N LEU A 94 -0.43 -12.35 -2.51
CA LEU A 94 -0.40 -11.00 -3.11
C LEU A 94 -1.80 -10.53 -3.52
N GLU A 95 -2.61 -11.42 -4.11
CA GLU A 95 -4.01 -11.12 -4.45
C GLU A 95 -4.82 -10.75 -3.20
N LYS A 96 -4.64 -11.52 -2.11
CA LYS A 96 -5.32 -11.23 -0.83
C LYS A 96 -4.85 -9.93 -0.21
N SER A 97 -3.56 -9.59 -0.31
CA SER A 97 -3.04 -8.29 0.13
C SER A 97 -3.73 -7.15 -0.60
N THR A 98 -3.75 -7.19 -1.92
CA THR A 98 -4.39 -6.12 -2.73
C THR A 98 -5.88 -6.01 -2.43
N ARG A 99 -6.55 -7.14 -2.21
CA ARG A 99 -7.96 -7.14 -1.80
C ARG A 99 -8.14 -6.53 -0.41
N LEU A 100 -7.27 -6.83 0.54
CA LEU A 100 -7.32 -6.25 1.89
C LEU A 100 -7.23 -4.73 1.80
N ASP A 101 -6.24 -4.20 1.08
CA ASP A 101 -6.05 -2.76 0.88
C ASP A 101 -7.30 -2.10 0.29
N SER A 102 -7.94 -2.73 -0.70
CA SER A 102 -9.16 -2.21 -1.32
C SER A 102 -10.36 -2.15 -0.36
N VAL A 103 -10.47 -3.14 0.52
CA VAL A 103 -11.55 -3.23 1.51
C VAL A 103 -11.31 -2.23 2.63
N GLU A 104 -10.08 -2.07 3.11
CA GLU A 104 -9.72 -1.09 4.14
C GLU A 104 -9.97 0.35 3.65
N ASN A 105 -9.60 0.66 2.41
CA ASN A 105 -9.89 1.96 1.81
C ASN A 105 -11.41 2.21 1.74
N SER A 106 -12.17 1.21 1.32
CA SER A 106 -13.64 1.31 1.23
C SER A 106 -14.28 1.48 2.61
N LEU A 107 -13.76 0.78 3.62
CA LEU A 107 -14.20 0.92 5.01
C LEU A 107 -13.93 2.34 5.52
N SER A 108 -12.72 2.86 5.32
CA SER A 108 -12.36 4.22 5.72
C SER A 108 -13.28 5.27 5.09
N SER A 109 -13.56 5.16 3.79
CA SER A 109 -14.48 6.08 3.10
C SER A 109 -15.91 6.01 3.64
N LEU A 110 -16.40 4.81 3.93
CA LEU A 110 -17.74 4.63 4.51
C LEU A 110 -17.82 5.12 5.97
N GLU A 111 -16.75 4.96 6.75
CA GLU A 111 -16.67 5.49 8.11
C GLU A 111 -16.67 7.02 8.11
N GLU A 112 -15.96 7.65 7.17
CA GLU A 112 -16.00 9.10 6.96
C GLU A 112 -17.40 9.59 6.56
N GLU A 113 -18.04 8.91 5.61
CA GLU A 113 -19.40 9.24 5.18
C GLU A 113 -20.40 9.09 6.34
N ALA A 114 -20.31 7.99 7.09
CA ALA A 114 -21.14 7.74 8.26
C ALA A 114 -20.94 8.81 9.33
N ALA A 115 -19.71 9.26 9.56
CA ALA A 115 -19.41 10.34 10.51
C ALA A 115 -20.06 11.66 10.08
N VAL A 116 -20.02 12.00 8.78
CA VAL A 116 -20.70 13.19 8.23
C VAL A 116 -22.21 13.08 8.38
N LEU A 117 -22.81 11.93 8.06
CA LEU A 117 -24.24 11.71 8.22
C LEU A 117 -24.68 11.75 9.68
N GLU A 118 -23.86 11.25 10.61
CA GLU A 118 -24.09 11.35 12.06
C GLU A 118 -24.03 12.80 12.57
N LEU A 119 -23.19 13.64 11.98
CA LEU A 119 -23.20 15.08 12.26
C LEU A 119 -24.50 15.70 11.75
N ILE A 120 -24.88 15.46 10.50
CA ILE A 120 -26.08 16.05 9.91
C ILE A 120 -27.36 15.58 10.62
N SER A 121 -27.46 14.31 11.01
CA SER A 121 -28.63 13.77 11.72
C SER A 121 -28.83 14.37 13.12
N SER A 122 -27.78 14.95 13.72
CA SER A 122 -27.90 15.69 14.97
C SER A 122 -28.60 17.04 14.81
N ILE A 123 -28.73 17.52 13.58
CA ILE A 123 -29.57 18.66 13.24
C ILE A 123 -31.00 18.11 13.17
N ASP A 124 -31.79 18.40 14.19
CA ASP A 124 -33.21 18.02 14.27
C ASP A 124 -34.04 18.85 13.29
N LEU A 125 -33.79 18.64 11.99
CA LEU A 125 -34.40 19.33 10.87
C LEU A 125 -35.24 18.33 10.09
N ASP A 126 -36.54 18.60 10.03
CA ASP A 126 -37.42 17.90 9.13
C ASP A 126 -37.29 18.50 7.72
N VAL A 127 -36.52 17.83 6.88
CA VAL A 127 -36.22 18.26 5.51
C VAL A 127 -37.49 18.31 4.65
N GLU A 128 -38.53 17.54 4.99
CA GLU A 128 -39.81 17.57 4.28
C GLU A 128 -40.52 18.92 4.45
N LEU A 129 -40.30 19.61 5.59
CA LEU A 129 -40.84 20.95 5.85
C LEU A 129 -40.15 22.05 5.03
N LEU A 130 -39.01 21.76 4.40
CA LEU A 130 -38.31 22.68 3.49
C LEU A 130 -38.72 22.49 2.02
N SER A 131 -39.74 21.68 1.75
CA SER A 131 -40.31 21.54 0.40
C SER A 131 -41.16 22.76 0.01
N GLY A 132 -41.15 23.14 -1.27
CA GLY A 132 -42.00 24.21 -1.82
C GLY A 132 -41.35 25.59 -1.96
N TYR A 133 -40.09 25.76 -1.54
CA TYR A 133 -39.30 26.96 -1.85
C TYR A 133 -38.70 26.87 -3.27
N SER A 134 -38.84 27.93 -4.07
CA SER A 134 -38.30 28.00 -5.42
C SER A 134 -36.81 28.36 -5.48
N GLU A 135 -36.31 29.12 -4.50
CA GLU A 135 -34.91 29.57 -4.43
C GLU A 135 -34.43 29.60 -2.98
N LEU A 136 -33.67 28.57 -2.58
CA LEU A 136 -33.13 28.41 -1.23
C LEU A 136 -31.64 28.05 -1.31
N SER A 137 -30.78 28.90 -0.74
CA SER A 137 -29.34 28.63 -0.59
C SER A 137 -29.09 27.99 0.77
N SER A 138 -28.38 26.85 0.81
CA SER A 138 -28.07 26.12 2.03
C SER A 138 -26.58 26.14 2.35
N PHE A 139 -26.25 26.40 3.62
CA PHE A 139 -24.89 26.40 4.14
C PHE A 139 -24.84 25.49 5.36
N VAL A 140 -24.14 24.36 5.25
CA VAL A 140 -23.97 23.39 6.33
C VAL A 140 -22.50 23.31 6.69
N GLY A 141 -22.18 23.38 7.99
CA GLY A 141 -20.80 23.35 8.44
C GLY A 141 -20.66 23.22 9.95
N THR A 142 -19.41 23.10 10.40
CA THR A 142 -19.08 22.98 11.82
C THR A 142 -18.58 24.31 12.39
N VAL A 143 -18.93 24.62 13.63
CA VAL A 143 -18.50 25.83 14.33
C VAL A 143 -17.92 25.53 15.71
N ASN A 144 -16.95 26.33 16.14
CA ASN A 144 -16.39 26.23 17.49
C ASN A 144 -17.32 26.85 18.53
N ASP A 145 -18.00 27.93 18.16
CA ASP A 145 -18.94 28.67 19.00
C ASP A 145 -20.31 28.77 18.31
N LEU A 146 -21.35 28.32 19.01
CA LEU A 146 -22.73 28.38 18.51
C LEU A 146 -23.36 29.74 18.76
N GLU A 147 -22.91 30.47 19.79
CA GLU A 147 -23.53 31.75 20.17
C GLU A 147 -23.20 32.84 19.14
N MET A 148 -21.95 32.92 18.69
CA MET A 148 -21.56 33.80 17.58
C MET A 148 -22.29 33.48 16.27
N ALA A 149 -22.58 32.19 16.01
CA ALA A 149 -23.26 31.78 14.79
C ALA A 149 -24.75 32.19 14.76
N LYS A 150 -25.40 32.29 15.93
CA LYS A 150 -26.80 32.73 16.05
C LYS A 150 -26.99 34.21 15.74
N GLU A 151 -25.98 35.06 15.99
CA GLU A 151 -26.08 36.52 15.76
C GLU A 151 -26.24 36.91 14.29
N ILE A 152 -25.99 35.99 13.34
CA ILE A 152 -26.06 36.23 11.88
C ILE A 152 -27.51 36.34 11.35
N THR A 153 -28.53 36.18 12.21
CA THR A 153 -29.94 35.97 11.82
C THR A 153 -30.73 37.26 11.53
N SER A 154 -30.33 38.02 10.51
CA SER A 154 -31.27 38.93 9.85
C SER A 154 -31.77 38.27 8.56
N ASN A 155 -32.87 37.52 8.66
CA ASN A 155 -33.63 36.90 7.54
C ASN A 155 -33.14 35.52 7.03
N SER A 156 -32.63 34.66 7.92
CA SER A 156 -32.23 33.27 7.62
C SER A 156 -32.89 32.25 8.56
N LEU A 157 -33.06 31.01 8.10
CA LEU A 157 -33.43 29.87 8.95
C LEU A 157 -32.15 29.24 9.51
N PHE A 158 -32.08 29.10 10.83
CA PHE A 158 -30.92 28.57 11.52
C PHE A 158 -31.28 27.30 12.28
N PHE A 159 -30.55 26.22 12.01
CA PHE A 159 -30.62 24.97 12.74
C PHE A 159 -29.23 24.62 13.28
N SER A 160 -29.19 24.02 14.46
CA SER A 160 -27.93 23.58 15.07
C SER A 160 -28.09 22.21 15.70
N GLY A 161 -27.04 21.40 15.57
CA GLY A 161 -26.91 20.09 16.20
C GLY A 161 -25.58 19.98 16.94
N VAL A 162 -25.51 19.02 17.85
CA VAL A 162 -24.24 18.67 18.51
C VAL A 162 -24.10 17.16 18.47
N SER A 163 -23.01 16.68 17.87
CA SER A 163 -22.67 15.27 17.81
C SER A 163 -21.19 15.08 18.18
N LYS A 164 -20.91 14.16 19.10
CA LYS A 164 -19.56 13.80 19.60
C LYS A 164 -18.64 15.01 19.89
N LYS A 165 -19.20 16.09 20.49
CA LYS A 165 -18.54 17.38 20.83
C LYS A 165 -18.31 18.33 19.65
N THR A 166 -18.59 17.91 18.42
CA THR A 166 -18.60 18.79 17.26
C THR A 166 -19.96 19.47 17.19
N LYS A 167 -19.95 20.80 17.05
CA LYS A 167 -21.16 21.59 16.87
C LYS A 167 -21.34 21.82 15.39
N VAL A 168 -22.50 21.46 14.87
CA VAL A 168 -22.85 21.61 13.46
C VAL A 168 -23.99 22.61 13.33
N ILE A 169 -23.97 23.40 12.27
CA ILE A 169 -25.01 24.36 11.93
C ILE A 169 -25.47 24.14 10.49
N ALA A 170 -26.74 24.39 10.25
CA ALA A 170 -27.32 24.52 8.93
C ALA A 170 -28.04 25.87 8.85
N VAL A 171 -27.64 26.69 7.89
CA VAL A 171 -28.22 28.01 7.64
C VAL A 171 -28.83 28.00 6.25
N PHE A 172 -30.11 28.32 6.17
CA PHE A 172 -30.82 28.47 4.91
C PHE A 172 -31.19 29.93 4.70
N VAL A 173 -30.84 30.46 3.52
CA VAL A 173 -31.09 31.85 3.16
C VAL A 173 -31.89 31.88 1.88
N LYS A 174 -32.86 32.79 1.82
CA LYS A 174 -33.58 33.07 0.59
C LYS A 174 -32.61 33.73 -0.40
N ASN A 175 -32.54 33.20 -1.61
CA ASN A 175 -31.77 33.84 -2.69
C ASN A 175 -32.44 35.12 -3.19
#